data_AF-A0A1Y2JS12-F1
#
_entry.id   AF-A0A1Y2JS12-F1
#
_cell.length_a   1.000
_cell.length_b   1.000
_cell.length_c   1.000
_cell.angle_alpha   90.00
_cell.angle_beta   90.00
_cell.angle_gamma   90.00
#
_symmetry.space_group_name_H-M   'P 1'
#
loop_
_entity.id
_entity.type
_entity.pdbx_description
1 polymer ?
#
loop_
_entity_poly.entity_id
_entity_poly.type
_entity_poly.pdbx_seq_one_letter_code
_entity_poly.pdbx_strand_id
1 'polypeptide(L)'
;MSQKSGARFTEKQGHYLAFIQIYSYMFGQPPAEADIQRHFPVSPPSVHQMIVTLEGNGFIRRQPGVPRSIEILVPLESLPILEWFGIKTSKSL
;
A
#
# COMPACT_ATOMS: atom_id res chain seq x y z
N MET A 1 8.21 -25.80 -6.28
CA MET A 1 7.54 -24.50 -6.51
C MET A 1 7.80 -23.64 -5.29
N SER A 2 8.69 -22.66 -5.43
CA SER A 2 9.28 -21.92 -4.30
C SER A 2 8.22 -21.11 -3.57
N GLN A 3 7.98 -21.41 -2.30
CA GLN A 3 7.24 -20.52 -1.40
C GLN A 3 8.00 -19.19 -1.35
N LYS A 4 7.46 -18.16 -2.00
CA LYS A 4 7.98 -16.78 -1.95
C LYS A 4 8.00 -16.36 -0.48
N SER A 5 9.16 -15.97 0.03
CA SER A 5 9.32 -15.23 1.28
C SER A 5 8.67 -13.85 1.11
N GLY A 6 7.34 -13.81 1.08
CA GLY A 6 6.57 -12.59 0.87
C GLY A 6 6.78 -11.64 2.04
N ALA A 7 7.03 -10.37 1.75
CA ALA A 7 7.06 -9.31 2.76
C ALA A 7 5.84 -9.45 3.67
N ARG A 8 6.07 -9.68 4.97
CA ARG A 8 4.99 -10.00 5.92
C ARG A 8 4.42 -8.71 6.48
N PHE A 9 3.41 -8.17 5.81
CA PHE A 9 2.59 -7.06 6.32
C PHE A 9 1.27 -7.56 6.92
N THR A 10 0.62 -6.73 7.72
CA THR A 10 -0.75 -6.98 8.18
C THR A 10 -1.75 -6.78 7.04
N GLU A 11 -2.96 -7.33 7.16
CA GLU A 11 -4.04 -7.12 6.19
C GLU A 11 -4.27 -5.63 5.89
N LYS A 12 -4.36 -4.82 6.95
CA LYS A 12 -4.55 -3.36 6.81
C LYS A 12 -3.38 -2.70 6.07
N GLN A 13 -2.14 -3.06 6.38
CA GLN A 13 -0.97 -2.55 5.67
C GLN A 13 -0.99 -2.97 4.20
N GLY A 14 -1.36 -4.22 3.90
CA GLY A 14 -1.53 -4.74 2.55
C GLY A 14 -2.54 -3.94 1.73
N HIS A 15 -3.69 -3.60 2.31
CA HIS A 15 -4.70 -2.75 1.64
C HIS A 15 -4.18 -1.33 1.34
N TYR A 16 -3.41 -0.72 2.24
CA TYR A 16 -2.78 0.58 1.98
C TYR A 16 -1.75 0.49 0.84
N LEU A 17 -0.90 -0.54 0.84
CA LEU A 17 0.08 -0.76 -0.22
C LEU A 17 -0.60 -1.02 -1.57
N ALA A 18 -1.67 -1.82 -1.59
CA ALA A 18 -2.47 -2.07 -2.79
C ALA A 18 -3.10 -0.77 -3.31
N PHE A 19 -3.70 0.03 -2.44
CA PHE A 19 -4.25 1.34 -2.81
C PHE A 19 -3.19 2.26 -3.42
N ILE A 20 -2.02 2.41 -2.78
CA ILE A 20 -0.92 3.25 -3.27
C ILE A 20 -0.47 2.78 -4.66
N GLN A 21 -0.33 1.47 -4.86
CA GLN A 21 0.08 0.89 -6.13
C GLN A 21 -0.95 1.15 -7.24
N ILE A 22 -2.23 0.87 -6.98
CA ILE A 22 -3.30 1.07 -7.97
C ILE A 22 -3.49 2.56 -8.28
N TYR A 23 -3.45 3.42 -7.27
CA TYR A 23 -3.52 4.86 -7.47
C TYR A 23 -2.38 5.34 -8.38
N SER A 24 -1.15 4.90 -8.11
CA SER A 24 0.02 5.25 -8.93
C SER A 24 -0.13 4.77 -10.37
N TYR A 25 -0.66 3.56 -10.58
CA TYR A 25 -0.93 3.02 -11.90
C TYR A 25 -2.00 3.82 -12.66
N MET A 26 -3.11 4.16 -11.99
CA MET A 26 -4.26 4.83 -12.62
C MET A 26 -4.01 6.31 -12.91
N PHE A 27 -3.27 7.00 -12.04
CA PHE A 27 -3.09 8.46 -12.09
C PHE A 27 -1.68 8.89 -12.49
N GLY A 28 -0.75 7.95 -12.70
CA GLY A 28 0.64 8.23 -13.08
C GLY A 28 1.49 8.90 -12.00
N GLN A 29 0.98 8.99 -10.77
CA GLN A 29 1.67 9.56 -9.61
C GLN A 29 1.15 8.93 -8.31
N PRO A 30 1.98 8.82 -7.27
CA PRO A 30 1.52 8.28 -5.99
C PRO A 30 0.53 9.21 -5.29
N PRO A 31 -0.33 8.68 -4.41
CA PRO A 31 -1.30 9.48 -3.68
C PRO A 31 -0.62 10.43 -2.69
N ALA A 32 -1.24 11.58 -2.44
CA ALA A 32 -0.93 12.37 -1.26
C ALA A 32 -1.60 11.75 -0.01
N GLU A 33 -1.14 12.12 1.19
CA GLU A 33 -1.80 11.66 2.43
C GLU A 33 -3.29 12.02 2.45
N ALA A 34 -3.69 13.18 1.90
CA ALA A 34 -5.09 13.58 1.80
C ALA A 34 -5.92 12.66 0.91
N ASP A 35 -5.34 12.05 -0.12
CA ASP A 35 -6.04 11.10 -0.99
C ASP A 35 -6.29 9.79 -0.24
N ILE A 36 -5.31 9.34 0.54
CA ILE A 36 -5.40 8.18 1.43
C ILE A 36 -6.44 8.42 2.54
N GLN A 37 -6.46 9.61 3.14
CA GLN A 37 -7.45 9.99 4.17
C GLN A 37 -8.88 9.87 3.64
N ARG A 38 -9.13 10.41 2.43
CA ARG A 38 -10.44 10.36 1.78
C ARG A 38 -10.85 8.94 1.41
N HIS A 39 -9.91 8.12 0.96
CA HIS A 39 -10.19 6.75 0.55
C HIS A 39 -10.49 5.82 1.74
N PHE A 40 -9.75 5.94 2.84
CA PHE A 40 -9.86 5.06 4.02
C PHE A 40 -10.70 5.63 5.18
N PRO A 41 -11.57 6.61 4.92
CA PRO A 41 -12.12 7.58 5.90
C PRO A 41 -11.43 7.61 7.28
N VAL A 42 -10.15 8.03 7.31
CA VAL A 42 -9.36 8.12 8.55
C VAL A 42 -8.84 9.53 8.78
N SER A 43 -8.50 9.84 10.04
CA SER A 43 -7.94 11.13 10.43
C SER A 43 -6.54 11.37 9.83
N PRO A 44 -6.11 12.64 9.65
CA PRO A 44 -4.76 12.96 9.19
C PRO A 44 -3.64 12.31 10.01
N PRO A 45 -3.67 12.35 11.36
CA PRO A 45 -2.66 11.66 12.16
C PRO A 45 -2.60 10.14 11.92
N SER A 46 -3.76 9.50 11.69
CA SER A 46 -3.83 8.05 11.42
C SER A 46 -3.19 7.67 10.09
N VAL A 47 -3.38 8.47 9.04
CA VAL A 47 -2.69 8.24 7.76
C VAL A 47 -1.21 8.46 7.90
N HIS A 48 -0.81 9.57 8.52
CA HIS A 48 0.60 9.87 8.74
C HIS A 48 1.30 8.72 9.47
N GLN A 49 0.71 8.23 10.57
CA GLN A 49 1.25 7.11 11.34
C GLN A 49 1.33 5.82 10.51
N MET A 50 0.34 5.54 9.66
CA MET A 50 0.39 4.38 8.75
C MET A 50 1.57 4.51 7.77
N ILE A 51 1.77 5.69 7.16
CA ILE A 51 2.88 5.93 6.24
C ILE A 51 4.23 5.75 6.94
N VAL A 52 4.41 6.34 8.12
CA VAL A 52 5.61 6.15 8.96
C VAL A 52 5.84 4.68 9.27
N THR A 53 4.77 3.93 9.57
CA THR A 53 4.86 2.49 9.87
C THR A 53 5.28 1.68 8.65
N LEU A 54 4.71 1.96 7.46
CA LEU A 54 5.08 1.28 6.23
C LEU A 54 6.53 1.58 5.82
N GLU A 55 6.98 2.82 6.01
CA GLU A 55 8.36 3.26 5.77
C GLU A 55 9.34 2.58 6.74
N GLY A 56 9.03 2.57 8.05
CA GLY A 56 9.84 1.91 9.07
C GLY A 56 9.96 0.39 8.88
N ASN A 57 8.94 -0.24 8.27
CA ASN A 57 8.98 -1.65 7.91
C ASN A 57 9.66 -1.92 6.56
N GLY A 58 10.14 -0.89 5.86
CA GLY A 58 10.80 -1.00 4.56
C GLY A 58 9.87 -1.39 3.40
N PHE A 59 8.55 -1.22 3.55
CA PHE A 59 7.59 -1.53 2.49
C PHE A 59 7.45 -0.39 1.48
N ILE A 60 7.75 0.83 1.92
CA ILE A 60 7.80 2.03 1.08
C ILE A 60 9.05 2.86 1.41
N ARG A 61 9.39 3.78 0.51
CA ARG A 61 10.21 4.96 0.82
C ARG A 61 9.47 6.23 0.44
N ARG A 62 9.84 7.35 1.04
CA ARG A 62 9.34 8.68 0.66
C ARG A 62 10.41 9.76 0.91
N GLN A 63 10.18 10.94 0.36
CA GLN A 63 10.98 12.12 0.65
C GLN A 63 10.24 13.01 1.65
N PRO A 64 10.79 13.27 2.85
CA PRO A 64 10.17 14.16 3.82
C PRO A 64 9.91 15.56 3.22
N GLY A 65 8.71 16.09 3.44
CA GLY A 65 8.32 17.42 2.95
C GLY A 65 8.01 17.49 1.45
N VAL A 66 8.21 16.42 0.68
CA VAL A 66 7.90 16.37 -0.75
C VAL A 66 6.56 15.65 -0.96
N PRO A 67 5.51 16.35 -1.43
CA PRO A 67 4.24 15.72 -1.74
C PRO A 67 4.41 14.65 -2.80
N ARG A 68 3.59 13.58 -2.73
CA ARG A 68 3.55 12.54 -3.77
C ARG A 68 4.92 11.93 -4.10
N SER A 69 5.71 11.65 -3.07
CA SER A 69 7.04 11.03 -3.18
C SER A 69 7.08 9.57 -2.72
N ILE A 70 5.92 8.97 -2.43
CA ILE A 70 5.83 7.60 -1.95
C ILE A 70 6.20 6.64 -3.08
N GLU A 71 7.10 5.71 -2.80
CA GLU A 71 7.48 4.62 -3.69
C GLU A 71 7.34 3.28 -2.98
N ILE A 72 6.73 2.30 -3.67
CA ILE A 72 6.55 0.93 -3.16
C ILE A 72 7.86 0.15 -3.33
N LEU A 73 8.29 -0.53 -2.27
CA LEU A 73 9.52 -1.33 -2.24
C LEU A 73 9.27 -2.84 -2.17
N VAL A 74 8.00 -3.26 -2.14
CA VAL A 74 7.63 -4.68 -2.16
C VAL A 74 7.25 -5.14 -3.58
N PRO A 75 7.46 -6.42 -3.93
CA PRO A 75 7.05 -6.95 -5.22
C PRO A 75 5.54 -6.81 -5.46
N LEU A 76 5.13 -6.51 -6.69
CA LEU A 76 3.72 -6.36 -7.04
C LEU A 76 2.91 -7.61 -6.70
N GLU A 77 3.48 -8.80 -6.90
CA GLU A 77 2.78 -10.07 -6.67
C GLU A 77 2.58 -10.40 -5.19
N SER A 78 3.21 -9.67 -4.25
CA SER A 78 2.91 -9.82 -2.84
C SER A 78 1.70 -8.98 -2.42
N LEU A 79 1.33 -7.96 -3.18
CA LEU A 79 0.25 -7.05 -2.82
C LEU A 79 -1.14 -7.70 -2.95
N PRO A 80 -2.04 -7.50 -1.98
CA PRO A 80 -3.39 -8.07 -2.00
C PRO A 80 -4.33 -7.25 -2.89
N ILE A 81 -3.96 -7.04 -4.16
CA ILE A 81 -4.72 -6.18 -5.10
C ILE A 81 -6.14 -6.72 -5.28
N LEU A 82 -6.29 -8.01 -5.51
CA LEU A 82 -7.59 -8.63 -5.76
C LEU A 82 -8.47 -8.62 -4.50
N GLU A 83 -7.88 -8.94 -3.35
CA GLU A 83 -8.58 -8.88 -2.06
C GLU A 83 -9.07 -7.46 -1.76
N TRP A 84 -8.24 -6.45 -2.07
CA TRP A 84 -8.64 -5.03 -1.94
C TRP A 84 -9.83 -4.67 -2.83
N PHE A 85 -9.94 -5.25 -4.03
CA PHE A 85 -11.13 -5.12 -4.88
C PHE A 85 -12.35 -5.93 -4.39
N GLY A 86 -12.26 -6.62 -3.25
CA GLY A 86 -13.30 -7.53 -2.76
C GLY A 86 -13.40 -8.83 -3.57
N ILE A 87 -12.43 -9.08 -4.46
CA ILE A 87 -12.35 -10.30 -5.25
C ILE A 87 -11.59 -11.32 -4.41
N LYS A 88 -12.34 -12.25 -3.80
CA LYS A 88 -11.72 -13.40 -3.14
C LYS A 88 -11.01 -14.23 -4.20
N THR A 89 -9.69 -14.36 -4.09
CA THR A 89 -8.95 -15.34 -4.87
C THR A 89 -9.42 -16.71 -4.40
N SER A 90 -10.22 -17.40 -5.22
CA SER A 90 -10.52 -18.80 -4.96
C SER A 90 -9.19 -19.54 -4.97
N LYS A 91 -8.85 -20.15 -3.83
CA LYS A 91 -7.67 -21.00 -3.68
C LYS A 91 -7.63 -21.95 -4.88
N SER A 92 -6.58 -21.86 -5.72
CA SER A 92 -6.36 -22.88 -6.76
C SER A 92 -6.36 -24.24 -6.07
N LEU A 93 -7.17 -25.15 -6.64
CA LEU A 93 -7.27 -26.57 -6.29
C LEU A 93 -5.89 -27.24 -6.30
#